data_AF-A0A2V9TX14-F1
#
_entry.id   AF-A0A2V9TX14-F1
#
_cell.length_a   1.000
_cell.length_b   1.000
_cell.length_c   1.000
_cell.angle_alpha   90.00
_cell.angle_beta   90.00
_cell.angle_gamma   90.00
#
_symmetry.space_group_name_H-M   'P 1'
#
loop_
_entity.id
_entity.type
_entity.pdbx_description
1 polymer ?
#
loop_
_entity_poly.entity_id
_entity_poly.type
_entity_poly.pdbx_seq_one_letter_code
_entity_poly.pdbx_strand_id
1 'polypeptide(L)' 'MTNCLECQNLSRVYESKLTRYLAARSAVLYRISTEFAAKQQVDMERAKNGLEDHLLICPSPLR' A
#
# COMPACT_ATOMS: atom_id res chain seq x y z
N MET A 1 -15.95 -6.40 -8.84
CA MET A 1 -15.07 -7.09 -7.87
C MET A 1 -14.07 -7.91 -8.66
N THR A 2 -12.79 -7.70 -8.40
CA THR A 2 -11.67 -8.39 -9.05
C THR A 2 -11.63 -9.85 -8.56
N ASN A 3 -12.01 -10.81 -9.41
CA ASN A 3 -12.02 -12.25 -9.06
C ASN A 3 -10.61 -12.87 -8.96
N CYS A 4 -9.57 -12.10 -9.21
CA CYS A 4 -8.19 -12.55 -9.07
C CYS A 4 -7.77 -12.52 -7.59
N LEU A 5 -7.35 -13.68 -7.07
CA LEU A 5 -6.88 -13.83 -5.68
C LEU A 5 -5.65 -12.95 -5.40
N GLU A 6 -4.76 -12.79 -6.39
CA GLU A 6 -3.58 -11.95 -6.26
C GLU A 6 -3.94 -10.47 -6.14
N CYS A 7 -4.90 -9.98 -6.94
CA CYS A 7 -5.46 -8.63 -6.77
C CYS A 7 -5.99 -8.39 -5.35
N GLN A 8 -6.73 -9.37 -4.80
CA GLN A 8 -7.29 -9.26 -3.45
C GLN A 8 -6.20 -9.25 -2.37
N ASN A 9 -5.18 -10.10 -2.51
CA ASN A 9 -4.05 -10.13 -1.60
C ASN A 9 -3.25 -8.82 -1.64
N LEU A 10 -2.91 -8.34 -2.83
CA LEU A 10 -2.20 -7.07 -3.01
C LEU A 10 -3.01 -5.88 -2.50
N SER A 11 -4.34 -5.86 -2.71
CA SER A 11 -5.22 -4.84 -2.14
C SER A 11 -5.18 -4.84 -0.62
N ARG A 12 -5.30 -6.01 0.01
CA ARG A 12 -5.23 -6.14 1.48
C ARG A 12 -3.87 -5.70 2.03
N VAL A 13 -2.78 -6.05 1.35
CA VAL A 13 -1.43 -5.63 1.74
C VAL A 13 -1.31 -4.11 1.65
N TYR A 14 -1.75 -3.52 0.54
CA TYR A 14 -1.75 -2.07 0.36
C TYR A 14 -2.60 -1.35 1.41
N GLU A 15 -3.83 -1.78 1.64
CA GLU A 15 -4.73 -1.21 2.66
C GLU A 15 -4.15 -1.27 4.07
N SER A 16 -3.51 -2.39 4.43
CA SER A 16 -2.82 -2.54 5.71
C SER A 16 -1.66 -1.56 5.85
N LYS A 17 -0.83 -1.41 4.81
CA LYS A 17 0.30 -0.47 4.80
C LYS A 17 -0.16 0.98 4.80
N LEU A 18 -1.20 1.31 4.05
CA LEU A 18 -1.81 2.64 4.03
C LEU A 18 -2.34 3.03 5.41
N THR A 19 -3.06 2.12 6.08
CA THR A 19 -3.58 2.34 7.43
C THR A 19 -2.45 2.63 8.42
N ARG A 20 -1.38 1.83 8.38
CA ARG A 20 -0.20 2.04 9.23
C ARG A 20 0.50 3.36 8.93
N TYR A 21 0.65 3.71 7.66
CA TYR A 21 1.24 4.98 7.24
C TYR A 21 0.42 6.17 7.75
N LEU A 22 -0.90 6.14 7.59
CA LEU A 22 -1.79 7.22 8.06
C LEU A 22 -1.75 7.37 9.58
N ALA A 23 -1.77 6.26 10.32
CA ALA A 23 -1.62 6.27 11.78
C ALA A 23 -0.23 6.75 12.22
N ALA A 24 0.83 6.38 11.50
CA ALA A 24 2.17 6.88 11.77
C ALA A 24 2.23 8.39 11.53
N ARG A 25 1.69 8.88 10.42
CA ARG A 25 1.71 10.30 10.03
C ARG A 25 0.99 11.21 11.02
N SER A 26 -0.01 10.71 11.74
CA SER A 26 -0.67 11.44 12.82
C SER A 26 0.12 11.41 14.14
N ALA A 27 1.08 10.50 14.30
CA ALA A 27 1.91 10.40 15.49
C ALA A 27 3.06 11.43 15.49
N VAL A 28 3.38 11.96 16.67
CA VAL A 28 4.51 12.90 16.86
C VAL A 28 5.84 12.27 16.42
N LEU A 29 6.02 10.96 16.64
CA LEU A 29 7.25 10.23 16.30
C LEU A 29 7.59 10.31 14.79
N TYR A 30 6.57 10.36 13.93
CA TYR A 30 6.76 10.49 12.49
C TYR A 30 7.35 11.83 12.08
N ARG A 31 7.10 12.89 12.86
CA ARG A 31 7.68 14.22 12.59
C ARG A 31 9.13 14.33 13.08
N ILE A 32 9.48 13.58 14.12
CA ILE A 32 10.79 13.67 14.78
C ILE A 32 11.79 12.71 14.15
N SER A 33 11.36 11.51 13.73
CA SER A 33 12.22 10.51 13.10
C SER A 33 11.98 10.46 11.60
N THR A 34 12.89 11.07 10.85
CA THR A 34 12.89 11.06 9.38
C THR A 34 13.08 9.65 8.81
N GLU A 35 13.88 8.81 9.47
CA GLU A 35 14.05 7.40 9.10
C GLU A 35 12.75 6.61 9.26
N PHE A 36 12.05 6.79 10.39
CA PHE A 36 10.75 6.15 10.61
C PHE A 36 9.71 6.61 9.59
N ALA A 37 9.67 7.91 9.30
CA ALA A 37 8.79 8.47 8.28
C ALA A 37 9.08 7.90 6.89
N ALA A 38 10.35 7.91 6.47
CA ALA A 38 10.79 7.37 5.19
C ALA A 38 10.44 5.88 5.06
N LYS A 39 10.66 5.08 6.11
CA LYS A 39 10.33 3.66 6.11
C LYS A 39 8.83 3.42 5.87
N GLN A 40 7.96 4.14 6.58
CA GLN A 40 6.51 3.98 6.43
C GLN A 40 6.03 4.41 5.04
N GLN A 41 6.62 5.47 4.50
CA GLN A 41 6.30 5.96 3.16
C GLN A 41 6.74 4.96 2.08
N VAL A 42 7.99 4.46 2.15
CA VAL A 42 8.52 3.48 1.20
C VAL A 42 7.74 2.18 1.25
N ASP A 43 7.40 1.69 2.45
CA ASP A 43 6.59 0.48 2.63
C ASP A 43 5.21 0.60 1.98
N MET A 44 4.57 1.77 2.10
CA MET A 44 3.26 2.05 1.52
C MET A 44 3.34 2.18 -0.01
N GLU A 45 4.30 2.96 -0.53
CA GLU A 45 4.49 3.14 -1.98
C GLU A 45 4.86 1.82 -2.67
N ARG A 46 5.71 0.99 -2.05
CA ARG A 46 6.03 -0.32 -2.62
C ARG A 46 4.80 -1.21 -2.73
N ALA A 47 3.93 -1.22 -1.71
CA ALA A 47 2.70 -2.01 -1.74
C ALA A 47 1.72 -1.48 -2.80
N LYS A 48 1.64 -0.15 -2.95
CA LYS A 48 0.83 0.51 -3.98
C LYS A 48 1.31 0.13 -5.38
N ASN A 49 2.59 0.30 -5.66
CA ASN A 49 3.18 0.01 -6.96
C ASN A 49 2.98 -1.47 -7.32
N GLY A 50 3.18 -2.40 -6.37
CA GLY A 50 2.93 -3.82 -6.61
C GLY A 50 1.48 -4.15 -6.99
N LEU A 51 0.50 -3.47 -6.37
CA LEU A 51 -0.90 -3.59 -6.75
C LEU A 51 -1.17 -3.00 -8.13
N GLU A 52 -0.68 -1.79 -8.42
CA GLU A 52 -0.84 -1.13 -9.71
C GLU A 52 -0.21 -1.94 -10.86
N ASP A 53 1.02 -2.43 -10.67
CA ASP A 53 1.73 -3.29 -11.63
C ASP A 53 0.94 -4.55 -11.94
N HIS A 54 0.39 -5.20 -10.91
CA HIS A 54 -0.43 -6.40 -11.11
C HIS A 54 -1.74 -6.06 -11.84
N LEU A 55 -2.41 -4.97 -11.48
CA LEU A 55 -3.66 -4.55 -12.13
C LEU A 55 -3.47 -4.23 -13.62
N LEU A 56 -2.28 -3.80 -14.05
CA LEU A 56 -1.98 -3.56 -15.47
C LEU A 56 -1.98 -4.83 -16.31
N ILE A 57 -1.55 -5.96 -15.74
CA ILE A 57 -1.41 -7.25 -16.46
C ILE A 57 -2.53 -8.23 -16.15
N CYS A 58 -3.26 -8.02 -15.06
CA CYS A 58 -4.29 -8.93 -14.60
C CYS A 58 -5.54 -8.77 -15.49
N PRO A 59 -5.97 -9.84 -16.20
CA PRO A 59 -7.14 -9.79 -17.08
C PRO A 59 -8.47 -9.71 -16.32
N SER A 60 -8.45 -9.39 -15.02
CA SER A 60 -9.66 -9.12 -14.27
C SER A 60 -10.36 -7.88 -14.84
N PRO A 61 -11.66 -7.94 -15.13
CA PRO A 61 -12.33 -6.87 -15.85
C PRO A 61 -12.34 -5.60 -14.99
N LEU A 62 -11.57 -4.59 -15.42
CA LEU A 62 -11.91 -3.20 -15.18
C LEU A 62 -13.00 -2.81 -16.17
N ARG A 63 -14.25 -3.12 -15.82
CA ARG A 63 -15.43 -2.35 -16.25
C ARG A 63 -16.60 -2.59 -15.31
#